data_AF-A0A672GP54-F1
#
_entry.id   AF-A0A672GP54-F1
#
_cell.length_a   1.000
_cell.length_b   1.000
_cell.length_c   1.000
_cell.angle_alpha   90.00
_cell.angle_beta   90.00
_cell.angle_gamma   90.00
#
_symmetry.space_group_name_H-M   'P 1'
#
loop_
_entity.id
_entity.type
_entity.pdbx_description
1 polymer ?
#
loop_
_entity_poly.entity_id
_entity_poly.type
_entity_poly.pdbx_seq_one_letter_code
_entity_poly.pdbx_strand_id
1 'polypeptide(L)' 'MSDDKDETRQVTRLKAALHYTVGRLCQKMGNEHEKVFSRHVIAAIAETTFRQCDIFANDLEAFSR' A
#
# COMPACT_ATOMS: atom_id res chain seq x y z
N MET A 1 -23.53 10.09 8.09
CA MET A 1 -22.56 10.38 9.17
C MET A 1 -21.99 9.12 9.84
N SER A 2 -22.73 8.00 9.88
CA SER A 2 -22.22 6.68 10.30
C SER A 2 -21.30 6.04 9.25
N ASP A 3 -21.68 6.14 7.98
CA ASP A 3 -21.07 5.37 6.88
C ASP A 3 -19.66 5.87 6.53
N ASP A 4 -19.49 7.19 6.55
CA ASP A 4 -18.21 7.88 6.32
C ASP A 4 -17.10 7.45 7.31
N LYS A 5 -17.50 7.13 8.55
CA LYS A 5 -16.58 6.64 9.59
C LYS A 5 -16.18 5.19 9.35
N ASP A 6 -17.09 4.38 8.81
CA ASP A 6 -16.82 2.97 8.54
C ASP A 6 -15.92 2.80 7.31
N GLU A 7 -16.16 3.59 6.26
CA GLU A 7 -15.27 3.66 5.09
C GLU A 7 -13.86 4.11 5.48
N THR A 8 -13.75 5.18 6.29
CA THR A 8 -12.45 5.66 6.81
C THR A 8 -11.73 4.57 7.62
N ARG A 9 -12.47 3.80 8.43
CA ARG A 9 -11.93 2.69 9.23
C ARG A 9 -11.46 1.55 8.33
N GLN A 10 -12.22 1.20 7.30
CA GLN A 10 -11.88 0.16 6.35
C GLN A 10 -10.62 0.53 5.55
N VAL A 11 -10.56 1.76 5.02
CA VAL A 11 -9.39 2.28 4.30
C VAL A 11 -8.14 2.26 5.19
N THR A 12 -8.27 2.70 6.44
CA THR A 12 -7.15 2.68 7.40
C THR A 12 -6.63 1.26 7.63
N ARG A 13 -7.51 0.27 7.77
CA ARG A 13 -7.13 -1.15 7.93
C ARG A 13 -6.41 -1.69 6.69
N LEU A 14 -6.89 -1.36 5.50
CA LEU A 14 -6.24 -1.76 4.25
C LEU A 14 -4.85 -1.13 4.11
N LYS A 15 -4.72 0.18 4.36
CA LYS A 15 -3.42 0.87 4.37
C LYS A 15 -2.45 0.26 5.37
N ALA A 16 -2.90 -0.10 6.57
CA ALA A 16 -2.06 -0.74 7.59
C ALA A 16 -1.56 -2.13 7.15
N ALA A 17 -2.45 -2.97 6.60
CA ALA A 17 -2.08 -4.28 6.08
C ALA A 17 -1.07 -4.16 4.93
N LEU A 18 -1.29 -3.21 4.02
CA LEU A 18 -0.39 -2.94 2.91
C LEU A 18 0.97 -2.41 3.39
N HIS A 19 1.00 -1.48 4.35
CA HIS A 19 2.24 -0.96 4.94
C HIS A 19 3.07 -2.05 5.61
N TYR A 20 2.43 -2.99 6.32
CA TYR A 20 3.11 -4.16 6.88
C TYR A 20 3.78 -4.98 5.78
N THR A 21 3.05 -5.34 4.72
CA THR A 21 3.57 -6.14 3.61
C THR A 21 4.71 -5.43 2.88
N VAL A 22 4.57 -4.13 2.59
CA VAL A 22 5.64 -3.32 1.99
C VAL A 22 6.88 -3.29 2.88
N GLY A 23 6.71 -3.14 4.20
CA GLY A 23 7.82 -3.21 5.15
C GLY A 23 8.56 -4.55 5.10
N ARG A 24 7.84 -5.68 5.01
CA ARG A 24 8.45 -7.01 4.85
C ARG A 24 9.22 -7.16 3.53
N LEU A 25 8.69 -6.62 2.44
CA LEU A 25 9.37 -6.62 1.14
C LEU A 25 10.61 -5.72 1.16
N CYS A 26 10.53 -4.50 1.69
CA CYS A 26 11.69 -3.62 1.85
C CYS A 26 12.77 -4.23 2.74
N GLN A 27 12.39 -4.95 3.81
CA GLN A 27 13.34 -5.68 4.64
C GLN A 27 14.06 -6.78 3.85
N LYS A 28 13.30 -7.59 3.10
CA LYS A 28 13.88 -8.64 2.24
C LYS A 28 14.87 -8.04 1.22
N MET A 29 14.43 -7.03 0.47
CA MET A 29 15.26 -6.33 -0.52
C MET A 29 16.48 -5.65 0.11
N GLY A 30 16.31 -5.08 1.31
CA GLY A 30 17.40 -4.44 2.04
C GLY A 30 18.48 -5.44 2.44
N ASN A 31 18.08 -6.63 2.92
CA ASN A 31 19.01 -7.71 3.24
C ASN A 31 19.74 -8.24 1.99
N GLU A 32 19.04 -8.40 0.86
CA GLU A 32 19.62 -8.88 -0.41
C GLU A 32 20.64 -7.91 -1.02
N HIS A 33 20.49 -6.60 -0.74
CA HIS A 33 21.34 -5.55 -1.31
C HIS A 33 22.23 -4.85 -0.29
N GLU A 34 22.31 -5.35 0.96
CA GLU A 34 23.05 -4.72 2.07
C GLU A 34 22.70 -3.24 2.26
N LYS A 35 21.41 -2.90 2.11
CA LYS A 35 20.88 -1.53 2.23
C LYS A 35 19.77 -1.48 3.27
N VAL A 36 19.65 -0.31 3.92
CA VAL A 36 18.57 -0.05 4.88
C VAL A 36 17.59 0.95 4.29
N PHE A 37 16.31 0.60 4.32
CA PHE A 37 15.23 1.54 4.02
C PHE A 37 14.78 2.24 5.28
N SER A 38 14.68 3.58 5.25
CA SER A 38 14.15 4.33 6.37
C SER A 38 12.64 4.11 6.52
N ARG A 39 12.10 4.31 7.73
CA ARG A 39 10.66 4.20 8.01
C ARG A 39 9.82 5.14 7.11
N HIS A 40 10.34 6.33 6.83
CA HIS A 40 9.68 7.31 5.95
C HIS A 40 9.63 6.81 4.49
N VAL A 41 10.71 6.18 4.00
CA VAL A 41 10.74 5.60 2.64
C VAL A 41 9.74 4.45 2.55
N ILE A 42 9.69 3.55 3.54
CA ILE A 42 8.72 2.45 3.58
C ILE A 42 7.29 2.99 3.58
N ALA A 43 6.99 4.04 4.36
CA ALA A 43 5.68 4.70 4.35
C ALA A 43 5.34 5.33 3.00
N ALA A 44 6.30 5.99 2.35
CA ALA A 44 6.10 6.59 1.04
C ALA A 44 5.84 5.52 -0.05
N ILE A 45 6.55 4.39 -0.01
CA ILE A 45 6.28 3.26 -0.89
C ILE A 45 4.87 2.70 -0.63
N ALA A 46 4.50 2.47 0.63
CA ALA A 46 3.18 1.97 0.98
C ALA A 46 2.05 2.89 0.48
N GLU A 47 2.17 4.21 0.66
CA GLU A 47 1.17 5.15 0.17
C GLU A 47 1.12 5.17 -1.37
N THR A 48 2.27 5.05 -2.03
CA THR A 48 2.34 4.98 -3.50
C THR A 48 1.67 3.71 -4.02
N THR A 49 1.95 2.55 -3.41
CA THR A 49 1.33 1.28 -3.77
C THR A 49 -0.18 1.30 -3.51
N PHE A 50 -0.64 1.92 -2.42
CA PHE A 50 -2.08 2.07 -2.16
C PHE A 50 -2.78 2.87 -3.26
N ARG A 51 -2.21 3.99 -3.70
CA ARG A 51 -2.75 4.78 -4.83
C ARG A 51 -2.71 4.02 -6.14
N GLN A 52 -1.67 3.22 -6.36
CA GLN A 52 -1.53 2.41 -7.58
C GLN A 52 -2.66 1.37 -7.72
N CYS A 53 -3.22 0.88 -6.62
CA CYS A 53 -4.34 -0.05 -6.66
C CYS A 53 -5.58 0.52 -7.38
N ASP A 54 -5.85 1.82 -7.25
CA ASP A 54 -6.96 2.48 -7.95
C ASP A 54 -6.74 2.46 -9.46
N ILE A 55 -5.53 2.80 -9.92
CA ILE A 55 -5.17 2.75 -11.33
C ILE A 55 -5.31 1.33 -11.86
N PHE A 56 -4.75 0.33 -11.16
CA PHE A 56 -4.86 -1.07 -11.58
C PHE A 56 -6.30 -1.59 -11.62
N ALA A 57 -7.15 -1.18 -10.67
CA ALA A 57 -8.54 -1.58 -10.66
C ALA A 57 -9.30 -1.02 -11.88
N ASN A 58 -9.14 0.27 -12.16
CA ASN A 58 -9.77 0.93 -13.30
C ASN A 58 -9.27 0.36 -14.64
N ASP A 59 -7.96 0.16 -14.78
CA ASP A 59 -7.39 -0.43 -15.99
C ASP A 59 -7.88 -1.86 -16.20
N LEU A 60 -7.90 -2.69 -15.15
CA LEU A 60 -8.37 -4.07 -15.22
C LEU A 60 -9.86 -4.14 -15.60
N GLU A 61 -10.67 -3.24 -15.04
CA GLU A 61 -12.08 -3.11 -15.42
C GLU A 61 -12.20 -2.75 -16.91
N ALA A 62 -11.46 -1.74 -17.38
CA ALA A 62 -11.47 -1.31 -18.77
C ALA A 62 -11.02 -2.40 -19.75
N PHE A 63 -10.02 -3.21 -19.38
CA PHE A 63 -9.57 -4.35 -20.20
C PHE A 63 -10.57 -5.51 -20.23
N SER A 64 -11.47 -5.59 -19.24
CA SER A 64 -12.47 -6.67 -19.13
C SER A 64 -13.83 -6.34 -19.75
N ARG A 65 -14.04 -5.08 -20.14
CA ARG A 65 -15.27 -4.59 -20.80
C ARG A 65 -15.17 -4.73 -22.32
#